data_AF-A0A920M702-F1
#
_entry.id   AF-A0A920M702-F1
#
_cell.length_a   1.000
_cell.length_b   1.000
_cell.length_c   1.000
_cell.angle_alpha   90.00
_cell.angle_beta   90.00
_cell.angle_gamma   90.00
#
_symmetry.space_group_name_H-M   'P 1'
#
loop_
_entity.id
_entity.type
_entity.pdbx_description
1 polymer ?
#
loop_
_entity_poly.entity_id
_entity_poly.type
_entity_poly.pdbx_seq_one_letter_code
_entity_poly.pdbx_strand_id
1 'polypeptide(L)'
;MIDNNSIKKILIVGISLCLICSAIVSLAAINLRDKQIENALNEQKIKILASANLLSEEKTLEEVFSSIEERIVDLETGQFVNTINLETFDANKVAKDPKTSIVLSNDQDIALIKNRENYAKIYLHYNDVELNAVILPVRGYGLWGTMYGYLALESDLNTIIGLEFYKDKETPGLGAEINNPKWKKLWKGKGNIFH
;
A
#
# COMPACT_ATOMS: atom_id res chain seq x y z
N MET A 1 22.90 -52.08 -16.11
CA MET A 1 22.73 -50.92 -15.21
C MET A 1 22.94 -49.68 -16.05
N ILE A 2 21.92 -48.84 -16.22
CA ILE A 2 22.00 -47.65 -17.06
C ILE A 2 22.75 -46.58 -16.26
N ASP A 3 23.85 -46.06 -16.79
CA ASP A 3 24.58 -44.95 -16.16
C ASP A 3 23.65 -43.73 -16.03
N ASN A 4 23.28 -43.45 -14.78
CA ASN A 4 22.41 -42.34 -14.40
C ASN A 4 23.17 -41.01 -14.23
N ASN A 5 24.50 -41.01 -14.38
CA ASN A 5 25.37 -39.83 -14.24
C ASN A 5 25.84 -39.23 -15.58
N SER A 6 24.99 -39.23 -16.61
CA SER A 6 25.32 -38.55 -17.87
C SER A 6 24.97 -37.06 -17.78
N ILE A 7 25.97 -36.18 -17.86
CA ILE A 7 25.81 -34.71 -17.89
C ILE A 7 24.74 -34.27 -18.88
N LYS A 8 24.64 -34.94 -20.04
CA LYS A 8 23.61 -34.68 -21.06
C LYS A 8 22.19 -34.95 -20.55
N LYS A 9 21.96 -36.03 -19.78
CA LYS A 9 20.64 -36.34 -19.21
C LYS A 9 20.24 -35.32 -18.14
N ILE A 10 21.18 -34.92 -17.29
CA ILE A 10 20.94 -33.89 -16.27
C ILE A 10 20.54 -32.56 -16.93
N LEU A 11 21.24 -32.16 -18.00
CA LEU A 11 20.89 -30.97 -18.77
C LEU A 11 19.49 -31.07 -19.41
N ILE A 12 19.16 -32.21 -20.04
CA ILE A 12 17.84 -32.41 -20.66
C ILE A 12 16.72 -32.36 -19.62
N VAL A 13 16.88 -33.06 -18.49
CA VAL A 13 15.88 -33.08 -17.41
C VAL A 13 15.72 -31.68 -16.81
N GLY A 14 16.82 -30.99 -16.52
CA GLY A 14 16.80 -29.63 -15.99
C GLY A 14 16.09 -28.66 -16.92
N ILE A 15 16.47 -28.63 -18.20
CA ILE A 15 15.84 -27.74 -19.21
C ILE A 15 14.36 -28.08 -19.37
N SER A 16 14.00 -29.36 -19.47
CA SER A 16 12.61 -29.78 -19.64
C SER A 16 11.75 -29.40 -18.44
N LEU A 17 12.26 -29.62 -17.23
CA LEU A 17 11.58 -29.23 -16.00
C LEU A 17 11.40 -27.70 -15.94
N CYS A 18 12.44 -26.92 -16.24
CA CYS A 18 12.35 -25.46 -16.29
C CYS A 18 11.31 -24.98 -17.31
N LEU A 19 11.29 -25.55 -18.51
CA LEU A 19 10.32 -25.20 -19.55
C LEU A 19 8.90 -25.52 -19.11
N ILE A 20 8.66 -26.71 -18.57
CA ILE A 20 7.33 -27.14 -18.10
C ILE A 20 6.87 -26.25 -16.94
N CYS A 21 7.70 -26.04 -15.92
CA CYS A 21 7.36 -25.21 -14.78
C CYS A 21 7.09 -23.75 -15.19
N SER A 22 7.93 -23.16 -16.05
CA SER A 22 7.75 -21.77 -16.51
C SER A 22 6.48 -21.60 -17.33
N ALA A 23 6.13 -22.58 -18.19
CA ALA A 23 4.90 -22.56 -18.95
C ALA A 23 3.66 -22.62 -18.04
N ILE A 24 3.65 -23.51 -17.05
CA ILE A 24 2.54 -23.64 -16.09
C ILE A 24 2.38 -22.34 -15.29
N VAL A 25 3.47 -21.80 -14.75
CA VAL A 25 3.44 -20.55 -13.97
C VAL A 25 2.97 -19.38 -14.82
N SER A 26 3.48 -19.25 -16.04
CA SER A 26 3.09 -18.16 -16.95
C SER A 26 1.62 -18.25 -17.34
N LEU A 27 1.11 -19.45 -17.63
CA LEU A 27 -0.29 -19.65 -18.01
C LEU A 27 -1.23 -19.33 -16.85
N ALA A 28 -0.88 -19.79 -15.63
CA ALA A 28 -1.64 -19.46 -14.44
C ALA A 28 -1.64 -17.95 -14.15
N ALA A 29 -0.47 -17.31 -14.24
CA ALA A 29 -0.32 -15.88 -13.97
C ALA A 29 -1.13 -15.02 -14.97
N ILE A 30 -1.13 -15.35 -16.26
CA ILE A 30 -1.86 -14.60 -17.28
C ILE A 30 -3.37 -14.78 -17.12
N ASN A 31 -3.85 -16.02 -16.95
CA ASN A 31 -5.28 -16.30 -16.82
C ASN A 31 -5.90 -15.74 -15.53
N LEU A 32 -5.10 -15.58 -14.48
CA LEU A 32 -5.57 -15.02 -13.20
C LEU A 32 -5.26 -13.54 -13.04
N ARG A 33 -4.58 -12.91 -14.00
CA ARG A 33 -4.08 -11.53 -13.87
C ARG A 33 -5.17 -10.54 -13.53
N ASP A 34 -6.29 -10.58 -14.25
CA ASP A 34 -7.38 -9.61 -14.05
C ASP A 34 -8.01 -9.78 -12.67
N LYS A 35 -8.23 -11.03 -12.22
CA LYS A 35 -8.69 -11.33 -10.86
C LYS A 35 -7.70 -10.88 -9.78
N GLN A 36 -6.40 -11.01 -10.03
CA GLN A 36 -5.38 -10.54 -9.09
C GLN A 36 -5.40 -9.01 -8.97
N ILE A 37 -5.58 -8.30 -10.08
CA ILE A 37 -5.69 -6.83 -10.10
C ILE A 37 -6.94 -6.38 -9.36
N GLU A 38 -8.09 -7.00 -9.64
CA GLU A 38 -9.36 -6.71 -8.96
C GLU A 38 -9.27 -6.98 -7.45
N ASN A 39 -8.73 -8.13 -7.05
CA ASN A 39 -8.55 -8.46 -5.64
C ASN A 39 -7.61 -7.48 -4.94
N ALA A 40 -6.51 -7.06 -5.59
CA ALA A 40 -5.59 -6.08 -5.02
C ALA A 40 -6.25 -4.70 -4.87
N LEU A 41 -7.10 -4.29 -5.81
CA LEU A 41 -7.88 -3.06 -5.72
C LEU A 41 -8.89 -3.12 -4.56
N ASN A 42 -9.61 -4.24 -4.44
CA ASN A 42 -10.58 -4.43 -3.35
C ASN A 42 -9.88 -4.50 -1.99
N GLU A 43 -8.73 -5.16 -1.91
CA GLU A 43 -7.90 -5.16 -0.69
C GLU A 43 -7.47 -3.73 -0.34
N GLN A 44 -7.04 -2.92 -1.31
CA GLN A 44 -6.69 -1.52 -1.07
C GLN A 44 -7.88 -0.74 -0.48
N LYS A 45 -9.07 -0.84 -1.09
CA LYS A 45 -10.30 -0.20 -0.59
C LYS A 45 -10.61 -0.63 0.85
N ILE A 46 -10.54 -1.93 1.13
CA ILE A 46 -10.75 -2.48 2.48
C ILE A 46 -9.77 -1.86 3.47
N LYS A 47 -8.49 -1.73 3.12
CA LYS A 47 -7.46 -1.17 4.01
C LYS A 47 -7.66 0.32 4.28
N ILE A 48 -8.08 1.09 3.26
CA ILE A 48 -8.46 2.50 3.42
C ILE A 48 -9.64 2.61 4.40
N LEU A 49 -10.72 1.87 4.16
CA LEU A 49 -11.90 1.89 5.03
C LEU A 49 -11.61 1.37 6.44
N ALA A 50 -10.77 0.35 6.59
CA ALA A 50 -10.36 -0.19 7.87
C ALA A 50 -9.59 0.84 8.70
N SER A 51 -8.71 1.63 8.08
CA SER A 51 -7.96 2.68 8.78
C SER A 51 -8.88 3.71 9.42
N ALA A 52 -9.98 4.06 8.75
CA ALA A 52 -10.99 4.99 9.22
C ALA A 52 -12.15 4.32 10.00
N ASN A 53 -12.06 3.02 10.29
CA ASN A 53 -13.10 2.25 10.98
C ASN A 53 -14.48 2.33 10.30
N LEU A 54 -14.50 2.28 8.96
CA LEU A 54 -15.70 2.42 8.12
C LEU A 54 -16.23 1.10 7.54
N LEU A 55 -15.55 -0.03 7.78
CA LEU A 55 -16.03 -1.33 7.29
C LEU A 55 -17.41 -1.65 7.87
N SER A 56 -18.32 -2.14 7.01
CA SER A 56 -19.69 -2.50 7.35
C SER A 56 -19.99 -3.92 6.90
N GLU A 57 -20.75 -4.66 7.71
CA GLU A 57 -21.28 -5.98 7.36
C GLU A 57 -22.62 -5.88 6.60
N GLU A 58 -23.28 -4.72 6.64
CA GLU A 58 -24.61 -4.50 6.07
C GLU A 58 -24.57 -3.99 4.62
N LYS A 59 -23.49 -3.28 4.26
CA LYS A 59 -23.31 -2.63 2.96
C LYS A 59 -22.20 -3.32 2.17
N THR A 60 -22.29 -3.25 0.84
CA THR A 60 -21.21 -3.71 -0.05
C THR A 60 -19.99 -2.79 0.04
N LEU A 61 -18.82 -3.31 -0.37
CA LEU A 61 -17.57 -2.55 -0.38
C LEU A 61 -17.68 -1.28 -1.22
N GLU A 62 -18.30 -1.39 -2.40
CA GLU A 62 -18.53 -0.28 -3.33
C GLU A 62 -19.42 0.80 -2.73
N GLU A 63 -20.50 0.42 -2.04
CA GLU A 63 -21.40 1.36 -1.38
C GLU A 63 -20.69 2.13 -0.27
N VAL A 64 -19.90 1.45 0.57
CA VAL A 64 -19.13 2.12 1.63
C VAL A 64 -18.06 3.02 1.02
N PHE A 65 -17.32 2.52 0.02
CA PHE A 65 -16.24 3.27 -0.61
C PHE A 65 -16.74 4.47 -1.44
N SER A 66 -18.02 4.50 -1.84
CA SER A 66 -18.61 5.67 -2.49
C SER A 66 -18.59 6.95 -1.63
N SER A 67 -18.47 6.80 -0.31
CA SER A 67 -18.31 7.91 0.64
C SER A 67 -16.87 8.44 0.75
N ILE A 68 -15.94 7.87 -0.03
CA ILE A 68 -14.54 8.26 -0.08
C ILE A 68 -14.28 9.09 -1.33
N GLU A 69 -13.85 10.32 -1.14
CA GLU A 69 -13.35 11.20 -2.19
C GLU A 69 -11.83 11.05 -2.29
N GLU A 70 -11.34 10.65 -3.47
CA GLU A 70 -9.90 10.61 -3.75
C GLU A 70 -9.40 11.99 -4.21
N ARG A 71 -8.29 12.46 -3.65
CA ARG A 71 -7.66 13.74 -4.03
C ARG A 71 -6.16 13.61 -4.16
N ILE A 72 -5.56 14.43 -5.02
CA ILE A 72 -4.11 14.56 -5.11
C ILE A 72 -3.71 15.86 -4.41
N VAL A 73 -2.69 15.78 -3.57
CA VAL A 73 -2.12 16.90 -2.82
C VAL A 73 -0.66 17.09 -3.25
N ASP A 74 -0.27 18.33 -3.45
CA ASP A 74 1.12 18.74 -3.53
C ASP A 74 1.70 18.83 -2.10
N LEU A 75 2.71 18.03 -1.80
CA LEU A 75 3.31 17.91 -0.47
C LEU A 75 4.22 19.07 -0.07
N GLU A 76 4.56 19.95 -1.01
CA GLU A 76 5.31 21.17 -0.72
C GLU A 76 4.36 22.30 -0.31
N THR A 77 3.24 22.45 -1.02
CA THR A 77 2.28 23.55 -0.80
C THR A 77 1.10 23.17 0.08
N GLY A 78 0.79 21.88 0.23
CA GLY A 78 -0.39 21.37 0.91
C GLY A 78 -1.70 21.55 0.11
N GLN A 79 -1.63 21.99 -1.16
CA GLN A 79 -2.81 22.28 -1.97
C GLN A 79 -3.25 21.09 -2.81
N PHE A 80 -4.55 21.03 -3.12
CA PHE A 80 -5.09 20.04 -4.04
C PHE A 80 -4.70 20.32 -5.50
N VAL A 81 -4.34 19.26 -6.21
CA VAL A 81 -3.94 19.30 -7.62
C VAL A 81 -4.98 18.57 -8.46
N ASN A 82 -5.65 19.30 -9.35
CA ASN A 82 -6.70 18.75 -10.23
C ASN A 82 -6.20 18.41 -11.64
N THR A 83 -4.93 18.71 -11.95
CA THR A 83 -4.34 18.47 -13.28
C THR A 83 -3.81 17.05 -13.47
N ILE A 84 -3.64 16.29 -12.37
CA ILE A 84 -3.13 14.92 -12.40
C ILE A 84 -4.31 13.94 -12.39
N ASN A 85 -4.28 12.96 -13.30
CA ASN A 85 -5.32 11.95 -13.41
C ASN A 85 -5.23 10.93 -12.26
N LEU A 86 -6.31 10.83 -11.47
CA LEU A 86 -6.41 9.93 -10.30
C LEU A 86 -6.31 8.44 -10.66
N GLU A 87 -6.96 8.00 -11.73
CA GLU A 87 -7.01 6.58 -12.13
C GLU A 87 -5.64 6.04 -12.55
N THR A 88 -4.83 6.90 -13.15
CA THR A 88 -3.49 6.54 -13.65
C THR A 88 -2.35 6.88 -12.68
N PHE A 89 -2.66 7.49 -11.54
CA PHE A 89 -1.68 7.89 -10.53
C PHE A 89 -1.01 6.68 -9.88
N ASP A 90 0.33 6.63 -9.95
CA ASP A 90 1.14 5.57 -9.34
C ASP A 90 2.17 6.18 -8.40
N ALA A 91 1.91 6.09 -7.09
CA ALA A 91 2.77 6.64 -6.04
C ALA A 91 4.21 6.10 -6.12
N ASN A 92 4.40 4.83 -6.51
CA ASN A 92 5.75 4.25 -6.60
C ASN A 92 6.55 4.82 -7.77
N LYS A 93 5.89 5.18 -8.88
CA LYS A 93 6.55 5.86 -9.99
C LYS A 93 6.89 7.29 -9.62
N VAL A 94 5.94 8.02 -9.03
CA VAL A 94 6.14 9.41 -8.60
C VAL A 94 7.31 9.53 -7.63
N ALA A 95 7.40 8.61 -6.65
CA ALA A 95 8.47 8.57 -5.66
C ALA A 95 9.86 8.23 -6.23
N LYS A 96 9.95 7.65 -7.43
CA LYS A 96 11.20 7.21 -8.07
C LYS A 96 11.66 8.12 -9.20
N ASP A 97 10.78 8.97 -9.73
CA ASP A 97 11.10 9.89 -10.80
C ASP A 97 11.69 11.19 -10.23
N PRO A 98 12.93 11.58 -10.60
CA PRO A 98 13.55 12.82 -10.14
C PRO A 98 12.79 14.11 -10.48
N LYS A 99 11.87 14.07 -11.45
CA LYS A 99 11.03 15.24 -11.80
C LYS A 99 9.85 15.44 -10.86
N THR A 100 9.44 14.39 -10.15
CA THR A 100 8.24 14.38 -9.30
C THR A 100 8.53 13.92 -7.88
N SER A 101 9.80 13.92 -7.49
CA SER A 101 10.27 13.62 -6.14
C SER A 101 11.48 14.46 -5.79
N ILE A 102 11.72 14.56 -4.49
CA ILE A 102 12.92 15.17 -3.91
C ILE A 102 13.77 14.11 -3.23
N VAL A 103 15.09 14.24 -3.35
CA VAL A 103 16.05 13.47 -2.57
C VAL A 103 16.10 14.07 -1.17
N LEU A 104 15.92 13.24 -0.15
CA LEU A 104 15.99 13.65 1.25
C LEU A 104 17.43 13.67 1.73
N SER A 105 17.78 14.71 2.49
CA SER A 105 18.99 14.76 3.30
C SER A 105 18.90 13.78 4.48
N ASN A 106 20.03 13.47 5.13
CA ASN A 106 20.04 12.50 6.23
C ASN A 106 19.19 12.94 7.44
N ASP A 107 19.09 14.25 7.70
CA ASP A 107 18.27 14.82 8.75
C ASP A 107 16.77 14.80 8.42
N GLN A 108 16.43 14.86 7.13
CA GLN A 108 15.03 14.76 6.67
C GLN A 108 14.56 13.30 6.48
N ASP A 109 15.48 12.38 6.18
CA ASP A 109 15.18 10.97 5.86
C ASP A 109 14.96 10.10 7.11
N ILE A 110 14.13 10.58 8.05
CA ILE A 110 13.82 9.91 9.33
C ILE A 110 13.24 8.51 9.08
N ALA A 111 12.42 8.36 8.03
CA ALA A 111 11.77 7.11 7.66
C ALA A 111 12.61 6.23 6.70
N LEU A 112 13.84 6.64 6.37
CA LEU A 112 14.77 5.92 5.49
C LEU A 112 14.18 5.56 4.11
N ILE A 113 13.37 6.47 3.55
CA ILE A 113 12.71 6.32 2.25
C ILE A 113 13.54 6.87 1.09
N LYS A 114 14.61 7.63 1.38
CA LYS A 114 15.56 8.26 0.44
C LYS A 114 14.95 9.35 -0.45
N ASN A 115 13.83 9.05 -1.11
CA ASN A 115 13.09 10.00 -1.93
C ASN A 115 11.67 10.17 -1.38
N ARG A 116 11.20 11.42 -1.38
CA ARG A 116 9.81 11.77 -1.11
C ARG A 116 9.19 12.30 -2.39
N GLU A 117 8.05 11.74 -2.77
CA GLU A 117 7.19 12.27 -3.83
C GLU A 117 6.81 13.74 -3.57
N ASN A 118 6.57 14.47 -4.66
CA ASN A 118 6.00 15.82 -4.59
C ASN A 118 4.48 15.78 -4.51
N TYR A 119 3.85 14.72 -5.01
CA TYR A 119 2.41 14.55 -5.05
C TYR A 119 1.99 13.27 -4.36
N ALA A 120 0.95 13.33 -3.54
CA ALA A 120 0.36 12.17 -2.87
C ALA A 120 -1.14 12.08 -3.15
N LYS A 121 -1.64 10.86 -3.38
CA LYS A 121 -3.08 10.59 -3.41
C LYS A 121 -3.57 10.34 -1.99
N ILE A 122 -4.50 11.15 -1.51
CA ILE A 122 -5.15 11.02 -0.21
C ILE A 122 -6.62 10.68 -0.39
N TYR A 123 -7.27 10.30 0.71
CA TYR A 123 -8.67 9.92 0.73
C TYR A 123 -9.41 10.71 1.80
N LEU A 124 -10.53 11.33 1.43
CA LEU A 124 -11.36 12.13 2.31
C LEU A 124 -12.69 11.40 2.50
N HIS A 125 -13.12 11.22 3.74
CA HIS A 125 -14.44 10.68 4.03
C HIS A 125 -15.38 11.80 4.47
N TYR A 126 -16.48 11.93 3.74
CA TYR A 126 -17.55 12.86 4.06
C TYR A 126 -18.78 12.09 4.56
N ASN A 127 -19.42 12.61 5.60
CA ASN A 127 -20.77 12.25 5.96
C ASN A 127 -21.69 13.40 5.52
N ASP A 128 -22.44 13.16 4.45
CA ASP A 128 -23.15 14.19 3.68
C ASP A 128 -22.20 15.28 3.17
N VAL A 129 -22.06 16.38 3.91
CA VAL A 129 -21.22 17.54 3.55
C VAL A 129 -20.12 17.78 4.58
N GLU A 130 -20.18 17.12 5.72
CA GLU A 130 -19.21 17.28 6.80
C GLU A 130 -18.01 16.35 6.58
N LEU A 131 -16.81 16.92 6.59
CA LEU A 131 -15.58 16.13 6.57
C LEU A 131 -15.47 15.39 7.90
N ASN A 132 -15.46 14.06 7.86
CA ASN A 132 -15.34 13.23 9.05
C ASN A 132 -13.94 12.64 9.22
N ALA A 133 -13.28 12.29 8.13
CA ALA A 133 -11.93 11.73 8.20
C ALA A 133 -11.04 12.14 7.03
N VAL A 134 -9.74 12.27 7.32
CA VAL A 134 -8.68 12.40 6.33
C VAL A 134 -7.76 11.20 6.45
N ILE A 135 -7.59 10.46 5.36
CA ILE A 135 -6.82 9.23 5.31
C ILE A 135 -5.59 9.46 4.43
N LEU A 136 -4.42 9.35 5.04
CA LEU A 136 -3.13 9.66 4.45
C LEU A 136 -2.34 8.37 4.21
N PRO A 137 -1.83 8.12 2.99
CA PRO A 137 -0.84 7.06 2.80
C PRO A 137 0.47 7.46 3.49
N VAL A 138 1.01 6.55 4.29
CA VAL A 138 2.29 6.71 4.99
C VAL A 138 3.19 5.52 4.69
N ARG A 139 4.51 5.76 4.63
CA ARG A 139 5.49 4.69 4.46
C ARG A 139 6.79 4.98 5.20
N GLY A 140 7.49 3.90 5.56
CA GLY A 140 8.80 3.96 6.19
C GLY A 140 9.53 2.63 6.10
N TYR A 141 10.85 2.65 6.22
CA TYR A 141 11.67 1.45 6.17
C TYR A 141 11.62 0.71 7.52
N GLY A 142 11.20 -0.56 7.49
CA GLY A 142 11.29 -1.51 8.61
C GLY A 142 12.67 -2.17 8.68
N LEU A 143 12.76 -3.39 9.19
CA LEU A 143 14.03 -4.12 9.21
C LEU A 143 14.35 -4.74 7.84
N TRP A 144 13.32 -5.28 7.18
CA TRP A 144 13.48 -6.07 5.95
C TRP A 144 12.99 -5.37 4.69
N GLY A 145 12.32 -4.23 4.84
CA GLY A 145 11.92 -3.40 3.72
C GLY A 145 10.93 -2.30 4.08
N THR A 146 10.49 -1.56 3.07
CA THR A 146 9.48 -0.52 3.23
C THR A 146 8.13 -1.09 3.59
N MET A 147 7.56 -0.55 4.67
CA MET A 147 6.19 -0.77 5.12
C MET A 147 5.31 0.38 4.63
N TYR A 148 4.08 0.06 4.27
CA TYR A 148 3.10 1.01 3.79
C TYR A 148 1.80 0.85 4.55
N GLY A 149 1.20 1.97 4.94
CA GLY A 149 -0.06 2.00 5.65
C GLY A 149 -0.89 3.22 5.32
N TYR A 150 -2.11 3.22 5.85
CA TYR A 150 -3.03 4.35 5.85
C TYR A 150 -3.22 4.82 7.28
N LEU A 151 -2.93 6.10 7.51
CA LEU A 151 -3.22 6.79 8.75
C LEU A 151 -4.49 7.61 8.56
N ALA A 152 -5.53 7.30 9.32
CA ALA A 152 -6.78 8.04 9.32
C ALA A 152 -6.83 8.99 10.53
N LEU A 153 -7.16 10.24 10.26
CA LEU A 153 -7.33 11.31 11.23
C LEU A 153 -8.78 11.79 11.23
N GLU A 154 -9.24 12.25 12.37
CA GLU A 154 -10.51 13.00 12.48
C GLU A 154 -10.41 14.35 11.76
N SER A 155 -11.54 15.04 11.65
CA SER A 155 -11.63 16.35 10.99
C SER A 155 -10.82 17.46 11.67
N ASP A 156 -10.38 17.23 12.90
CA ASP A 156 -9.45 18.10 13.64
C ASP A 156 -7.99 17.99 13.14
N LEU A 157 -7.70 17.05 12.24
CA LEU A 157 -6.37 16.74 11.69
C LEU A 157 -5.31 16.42 12.75
N ASN A 158 -5.73 16.00 13.94
CA ASN A 158 -4.85 15.73 15.07
C ASN A 158 -5.15 14.36 15.70
N THR A 159 -6.43 14.05 15.88
CA THR A 159 -6.87 12.82 16.54
C THR A 159 -6.85 11.64 15.57
N ILE A 160 -6.13 10.59 15.93
CA ILE A 160 -6.02 9.38 15.11
C ILE A 160 -7.27 8.51 15.27
N ILE A 161 -7.92 8.19 14.15
CA ILE A 161 -8.98 7.19 14.07
C ILE A 161 -8.34 5.79 14.09
N GLY A 162 -7.32 5.58 13.25
CA GLY A 162 -6.63 4.31 13.14
C GLY A 162 -5.43 4.34 12.18
N LEU A 163 -4.62 3.29 12.27
CA LEU A 163 -3.50 3.02 11.38
C LEU A 163 -3.63 1.59 10.85
N GLU A 164 -3.65 1.44 9.54
CA GLU A 164 -3.76 0.13 8.88
C GLU A 164 -2.61 -0.07 7.90
N PHE A 165 -1.76 -1.08 8.14
CA PHE A 165 -0.74 -1.49 7.18
C PHE A 165 -1.34 -2.39 6.10
N TYR A 166 -0.96 -2.12 4.85
CA TYR A 166 -1.42 -2.88 3.68
C TYR A 166 -0.28 -3.58 2.94
N LYS A 167 0.97 -3.24 3.24
CA LYS A 167 2.13 -3.91 2.64
C LYS A 167 3.35 -3.80 3.56
N ASP A 168 3.93 -4.94 3.89
CA ASP A 168 5.18 -5.03 4.62
C ASP A 168 5.96 -6.30 4.19
N LYS A 169 7.19 -6.44 4.69
CA LYS A 169 8.05 -7.61 4.46
C LYS A 169 8.59 -8.17 5.77
N GLU A 170 7.96 -7.83 6.89
CA GLU A 170 8.50 -8.14 8.20
C GLU A 170 8.23 -9.60 8.56
N THR A 171 8.99 -10.13 9.52
CA THR A 171 8.86 -11.54 9.93
C THR A 171 7.57 -11.74 10.76
N PRO A 172 6.71 -12.72 10.42
CA PRO A 172 5.56 -13.10 11.23
C PRO A 172 5.93 -13.42 12.69
N GLY A 173 5.17 -12.88 13.64
CA GLY A 173 5.42 -13.02 15.09
C GLY A 173 6.52 -12.12 15.65
N LEU A 174 7.14 -11.25 14.82
CA LEU A 174 8.10 -10.23 15.23
C LEU A 174 7.66 -8.85 14.71
N GLY A 175 8.28 -8.37 13.62
CA GLY A 175 7.96 -7.05 13.05
C GLY A 175 6.57 -6.98 12.40
N ALA A 176 6.03 -8.11 11.92
CA ALA A 176 4.69 -8.16 11.36
C ALA A 176 3.58 -8.00 12.41
N GLU A 177 3.91 -7.90 13.71
CA GLU A 177 2.96 -7.58 14.79
C GLU A 177 2.32 -6.19 14.65
N ILE A 178 2.82 -5.33 13.76
CA ILE A 178 2.10 -4.12 13.31
C ILE A 178 0.71 -4.44 12.75
N ASN A 179 0.48 -5.67 12.28
CA ASN A 179 -0.80 -6.15 11.79
C ASN A 179 -1.70 -6.73 12.90
N ASN A 180 -1.22 -6.82 14.15
CA ASN A 180 -1.98 -7.36 15.28
C ASN A 180 -3.13 -6.41 15.68
N PRO A 181 -4.40 -6.87 15.73
CA PRO A 181 -5.52 -6.02 16.11
C PRO A 181 -5.38 -5.37 17.49
N LYS A 182 -4.70 -6.03 18.45
CA LYS A 182 -4.45 -5.45 19.78
C LYS A 182 -3.49 -4.27 19.70
N TRP A 183 -2.46 -4.36 18.86
CA TRP A 183 -1.50 -3.29 18.67
C TRP A 183 -2.12 -2.12 17.90
N LYS A 184 -2.88 -2.38 16.82
CA LYS A 184 -3.58 -1.33 16.06
C LYS A 184 -4.53 -0.51 16.93
N LYS A 185 -5.23 -1.14 17.89
CA LYS A 185 -6.12 -0.46 18.84
C LYS A 185 -5.42 0.59 19.72
N LEU A 186 -4.09 0.52 19.89
CA LEU A 186 -3.32 1.51 20.66
C LEU A 186 -3.25 2.88 19.98
N TRP A 187 -3.50 2.94 18.67
CA TRP A 187 -3.43 4.17 17.87
C TRP A 187 -4.69 5.03 17.99
N LYS A 188 -5.86 4.40 18.19
CA LYS A 188 -7.13 5.12 18.27
C LYS A 188 -7.13 6.14 19.42
N GLY A 189 -7.49 7.39 19.10
CA GLY A 189 -7.58 8.49 20.06
C GLY A 189 -6.24 9.10 20.48
N LYS A 190 -5.12 8.69 19.86
CA LYS A 190 -3.83 9.39 20.04
C LYS A 190 -3.86 10.71 19.26
N GLY A 191 -3.13 11.71 19.74
CA GLY A 191 -2.98 13.01 19.07
C GLY A 191 -1.61 13.65 19.34
N ASN A 192 -1.43 14.89 18.88
CA ASN A 192 -0.15 15.62 18.86
C ASN A 192 0.96 14.91 18.08
N ILE A 193 0.60 14.28 16.96
CA ILE A 193 1.54 13.54 16.11
C ILE A 193 2.43 14.42 15.24
N PHE A 194 2.10 15.71 15.08
CA PHE A 194 2.84 16.66 14.25
C PHE A 194 3.57 17.74 15.06
N HIS A 195 3.63 17.59 16.39
CA HIS A 195 4.26 18.53 17.32
C HIS A 195 5.38 17.89 18.13
#